data_AF-A0A9P9EPV4-F1
#
_entry.id   AF-A0A9P9EPV4-F1
#
_cell.length_a   1.000
_cell.length_b   1.000
_cell.length_c   1.000
_cell.angle_alpha   90.00
_cell.angle_beta   90.00
_cell.angle_gamma   90.00
#
_symmetry.space_group_name_H-M   'P 1'
#
loop_
_entity.id
_entity.type
_entity.pdbx_description
1 polymer ?
#
loop_
_entity_poly.entity_id
_entity_poly.type
_entity_poly.pdbx_seq_one_letter_code
_entity_poly.pdbx_strand_id
1 'polypeptide(L)'
;MAIFRWSDWSVVAIGAEEVHGKDALLDNDDIRPLKLSDRTWTHWTYFTFWFSATATISNWYAAATAQALGLSMWESLACSFGGQALIAFIITLNGRPGATYHIGFPVVCRTAFGIYGAWWPTFNRAVMAIVWNGVNAVQGGQCIYVMLHAIIPSIADLPNHMGEGSALTTAGMIGFAIFWLITCAFLVIPVPKMRGLVYAKLVVFIISAVAMLAWTATKAGGLGPVVRQGGTAKGSERAWLIVQFLMLGAANCATFASNAADFQRYAKRKNDVLVGNLFGFPVSNLIVAIFGNLVCASSQIIFGELIWNPVTLLDNIQTAEYTSANRAGCFFIAACFAYCCIFSSIFENSLPAGNDIAALFPKYLTVRRGFFVCAVLSFAINPWYLLGSASIFISFLASYQIFLSAITGILLVNYYLISRGRINIPDCYTSANTGAYYFTHGWNIRAYVAYVIGIIPNFYGFLNNMGVSAPLGITRFYFFAYWIGLGLSGLTFWVSCKVWPPAIMEDGWKEPMDYVRPEEEAYRDVIEAVHVPGTAKEMGKVDTEKVLRNKILAST
;
A
#
# COMPACT_ATOMS: atom_id res chain seq x y z
N MET A 1 -31.62 9.67 -8.73
CA MET A 1 -31.96 8.40 -9.37
C MET A 1 -31.58 8.50 -10.85
N ALA A 2 -30.34 8.15 -11.18
CA ALA A 2 -29.81 8.06 -12.55
C ALA A 2 -28.51 7.25 -12.46
N ILE A 3 -28.63 5.95 -12.15
CA ILE A 3 -27.50 5.07 -11.80
C ILE A 3 -27.04 4.23 -13.01
N PHE A 4 -27.76 4.23 -14.13
CA PHE A 4 -27.37 3.44 -15.31
C PHE A 4 -27.67 4.21 -16.60
N ARG A 5 -26.65 4.78 -17.24
CA ARG A 5 -26.68 5.12 -18.67
C ARG A 5 -26.02 3.98 -19.43
N TRP A 6 -26.70 3.50 -20.48
CA TRP A 6 -26.25 2.41 -21.34
C TRP A 6 -24.95 2.71 -22.12
N SER A 7 -24.49 3.97 -22.15
CA SER A 7 -23.22 4.39 -22.75
C SER A 7 -21.97 3.98 -21.94
N ASP A 8 -22.11 3.59 -20.67
CA ASP A 8 -20.97 3.24 -19.79
C ASP A 8 -20.45 1.81 -20.00
N TRP A 9 -20.97 1.10 -21.02
CA TRP A 9 -20.61 -0.28 -21.37
C TRP A 9 -19.67 -0.39 -22.58
N SER A 10 -19.00 0.68 -22.99
CA SER A 10 -17.93 0.54 -23.99
C SER A 10 -16.83 -0.37 -23.40
N VAL A 11 -16.46 -1.42 -24.13
CA VAL A 11 -15.40 -2.35 -23.68
C VAL A 11 -14.04 -1.64 -23.66
N VAL A 12 -13.91 -0.54 -24.42
CA VAL A 12 -12.71 0.28 -24.54
C VAL A 12 -12.65 1.33 -23.42
N ALA A 13 -11.49 1.47 -22.78
CA ALA A 13 -11.28 2.49 -21.75
C ALA A 13 -11.35 3.92 -22.33
N ILE A 14 -11.87 4.86 -21.55
CA ILE A 14 -11.95 6.28 -21.95
C ILE A 14 -10.55 6.82 -22.24
N GLY A 15 -10.39 7.50 -23.38
CA GLY A 15 -9.11 8.02 -23.88
C GLY A 15 -8.28 7.01 -24.67
N ALA A 16 -8.52 5.70 -24.54
CA ALA A 16 -7.89 4.70 -25.40
C ALA A 16 -8.54 4.63 -26.80
N GLU A 17 -9.71 5.26 -26.98
CA GLU A 17 -10.44 5.35 -28.25
C GLU A 17 -9.70 6.21 -29.30
N GLU A 18 -8.91 7.20 -28.82
CA GLU A 18 -8.14 8.12 -29.65
C GLU A 18 -6.73 7.61 -29.98
N VAL A 19 -6.32 6.48 -29.39
CA VAL A 19 -4.98 5.90 -29.53
C VAL A 19 -5.04 4.71 -30.48
N HIS A 20 -4.20 4.73 -31.52
CA HIS A 20 -4.22 3.73 -32.59
C HIS A 20 -2.97 2.83 -32.59
N GLY A 21 -3.11 1.64 -33.19
CA GLY A 21 -1.99 0.70 -33.35
C GLY A 21 -1.50 0.09 -32.03
N LYS A 22 -0.17 -0.11 -31.92
CA LYS A 22 0.46 -0.73 -30.74
C LYS A 22 0.47 0.19 -29.51
N ASP A 23 0.29 1.50 -29.70
CA ASP A 23 0.25 2.48 -28.60
C ASP A 23 -1.04 2.37 -27.77
N ALA A 24 -2.11 1.79 -28.35
CA ALA A 24 -3.34 1.48 -27.62
C ALA A 24 -3.13 0.46 -26.47
N LEU A 25 -1.99 -0.23 -26.44
CA LEU A 25 -1.58 -1.12 -25.34
C LEU A 25 -0.82 -0.37 -24.23
N LEU A 26 -0.61 0.94 -24.36
CA LEU A 26 0.27 1.73 -23.49
C LEU A 26 -0.38 2.98 -22.91
N ASP A 27 -1.50 3.44 -23.45
CA ASP A 27 -2.12 4.71 -23.09
C ASP A 27 -3.62 4.59 -22.80
N ASN A 28 -4.06 5.24 -21.72
CA ASN A 28 -5.44 5.51 -21.35
C ASN A 28 -5.48 6.72 -20.39
N ASP A 29 -6.65 7.35 -20.21
CA ASP A 29 -6.73 8.58 -19.38
C ASP A 29 -6.40 8.33 -17.89
N ASP A 30 -6.59 7.11 -17.38
CA ASP A 30 -6.31 6.72 -15.98
C ASP A 30 -4.80 6.63 -15.66
N ILE A 31 -3.95 6.42 -16.67
CA ILE A 31 -2.49 6.24 -16.51
C ILE A 31 -1.66 7.44 -16.98
N ARG A 32 -2.27 8.44 -17.62
CA ARG A 32 -1.63 9.72 -17.99
C ARG A 32 -1.24 10.54 -16.74
N PRO A 33 -0.25 11.46 -16.83
CA PRO A 33 0.13 12.34 -15.71
C PRO A 33 -1.09 13.05 -15.12
N LEU A 34 -1.25 13.24 -13.80
CA LEU A 34 -2.47 13.89 -13.29
C LEU A 34 -2.62 15.36 -13.73
N LYS A 35 -3.88 15.74 -14.02
CA LYS A 35 -4.30 17.12 -14.34
C LYS A 35 -4.06 18.05 -13.15
N LEU A 36 -3.83 19.33 -13.40
CA LEU A 36 -3.58 20.31 -12.33
C LEU A 36 -4.74 20.38 -11.31
N SER A 37 -5.98 20.24 -11.77
CA SER A 37 -7.18 20.25 -10.91
C SER A 37 -7.22 19.11 -9.89
N ASP A 38 -6.57 17.99 -10.20
CA ASP A 38 -6.61 16.77 -9.39
C ASP A 38 -5.42 16.67 -8.41
N ARG A 39 -4.45 17.59 -8.50
CA ARG A 39 -3.30 17.72 -7.59
C ARG A 39 -3.68 18.41 -6.29
N THR A 40 -4.47 17.74 -5.47
CA THR A 40 -5.06 18.36 -4.27
C THR A 40 -4.32 18.07 -2.96
N TRP A 41 -3.28 17.23 -2.96
CA TRP A 41 -2.66 16.77 -1.71
C TRP A 41 -1.53 17.71 -1.27
N THR A 42 -1.66 18.22 -0.06
CA THR A 42 -0.67 19.08 0.61
C THR A 42 0.11 18.28 1.65
N HIS A 43 1.13 18.87 2.28
CA HIS A 43 1.86 18.24 3.37
C HIS A 43 0.95 17.76 4.51
N TRP A 44 -0.10 18.51 4.83
CA TRP A 44 -1.12 18.09 5.82
C TRP A 44 -1.93 16.89 5.36
N THR A 45 -2.27 16.83 4.07
CA THR A 45 -2.97 15.69 3.48
C THR A 45 -2.10 14.43 3.56
N TYR A 46 -0.81 14.51 3.21
CA TYR A 46 0.10 13.37 3.33
C TYR A 46 0.32 12.95 4.78
N PHE A 47 0.44 13.90 5.71
CA PHE A 47 0.56 13.60 7.13
C PHE A 47 -0.67 12.85 7.65
N THR A 48 -1.87 13.39 7.45
CA THR A 48 -3.13 12.76 7.89
C THR A 48 -3.46 11.47 7.14
N PHE A 49 -3.06 11.35 5.88
CA PHE A 49 -3.18 10.14 5.09
C PHE A 49 -2.47 8.96 5.76
N TRP A 50 -1.23 9.14 6.24
CA TRP A 50 -0.50 8.05 6.88
C TRP A 50 -1.13 7.58 8.18
N PHE A 51 -1.72 8.49 8.97
CA PHE A 51 -2.51 8.09 10.14
C PHE A 51 -3.72 7.24 9.75
N SER A 52 -4.40 7.59 8.66
CA SER A 52 -5.53 6.79 8.16
C SER A 52 -5.08 5.46 7.53
N ALA A 53 -3.98 5.45 6.78
CA ALA A 53 -3.47 4.29 6.05
C ALA A 53 -2.81 3.25 6.96
N THR A 54 -2.20 3.66 8.07
CA THR A 54 -1.55 2.73 9.03
C THR A 54 -2.52 2.25 10.10
N ALA A 55 -3.65 2.93 10.27
CA ALA A 55 -4.77 2.55 11.15
C ALA A 55 -5.52 1.32 10.62
N THR A 56 -4.83 0.18 10.67
CA THR A 56 -5.32 -1.12 10.20
C THR A 56 -5.07 -2.20 11.24
N ILE A 57 -5.90 -3.24 11.21
CA ILE A 57 -5.72 -4.41 12.06
C ILE A 57 -4.41 -5.13 11.67
N SER A 58 -4.04 -5.11 10.38
CA SER A 58 -2.75 -5.59 9.88
C SER A 58 -1.54 -5.05 10.66
N ASN A 59 -1.45 -3.73 10.79
CA ASN A 59 -0.31 -3.11 11.46
C ASN A 59 -0.34 -3.34 12.98
N TRP A 60 -1.55 -3.48 13.55
CA TRP A 60 -1.76 -3.82 14.95
C TRP A 60 -1.11 -5.16 15.31
N TYR A 61 -1.45 -6.21 14.58
CA TYR A 61 -0.95 -7.54 14.91
C TYR A 61 0.47 -7.78 14.38
N ALA A 62 0.91 -7.09 13.31
CA ALA A 62 2.31 -7.13 12.87
C ALA A 62 3.26 -6.70 14.00
N ALA A 63 2.86 -5.69 14.79
CA ALA A 63 3.56 -5.30 16.00
C ALA A 63 3.42 -6.35 17.12
N ALA A 64 2.21 -6.84 17.39
CA ALA A 64 1.96 -7.82 18.45
C ALA A 64 2.66 -9.18 18.23
N THR A 65 2.95 -9.55 16.98
CA THR A 65 3.54 -10.85 16.63
C THR A 65 4.96 -11.00 17.19
N ALA A 66 5.74 -9.91 17.24
CA ALA A 66 7.05 -9.92 17.85
C ALA A 66 7.01 -10.29 19.33
N GLN A 67 5.99 -9.81 20.03
CA GLN A 67 5.76 -10.14 21.43
C GLN A 67 5.34 -11.60 21.60
N ALA A 68 4.44 -12.09 20.75
CA ALA A 68 4.00 -13.48 20.75
C ALA A 68 5.15 -14.48 20.49
N LEU A 69 6.17 -14.09 19.72
CA LEU A 69 7.39 -14.90 19.50
C LEU A 69 8.46 -14.73 20.60
N GLY A 70 8.19 -13.93 21.64
CA GLY A 70 8.99 -13.90 22.86
C GLY A 70 9.83 -12.65 23.08
N LEU A 71 9.71 -11.61 22.24
CA LEU A 71 10.27 -10.28 22.56
C LEU A 71 9.41 -9.57 23.61
N SER A 72 10.01 -8.63 24.36
CA SER A 72 9.23 -7.72 25.20
C SER A 72 8.46 -6.71 24.34
N MET A 73 7.42 -6.10 24.92
CA MET A 73 6.68 -5.02 24.28
C MET A 73 7.60 -3.89 23.78
N TRP A 74 8.54 -3.44 24.61
CA TRP A 74 9.43 -2.33 24.26
C TRP A 74 10.38 -2.67 23.11
N GLU A 75 10.85 -3.91 23.05
CA GLU A 75 11.68 -4.40 21.95
C GLU A 75 10.87 -4.51 20.65
N SER A 76 9.65 -5.04 20.74
CA SER A 76 8.72 -5.07 19.60
C SER A 76 8.49 -3.67 19.02
N LEU A 77 8.21 -2.69 19.89
CA LEU A 77 8.03 -1.29 19.49
C LEU A 77 9.28 -0.70 18.84
N ALA A 78 10.45 -0.91 19.44
CA ALA A 78 11.71 -0.40 18.91
C ALA A 78 12.04 -1.00 17.54
N CYS A 79 11.83 -2.32 17.37
CA CYS A 79 12.04 -3.01 16.09
C CYS A 79 11.08 -2.50 15.01
N SER A 80 9.79 -2.40 15.33
CA SER A 80 8.78 -1.90 14.39
C SER A 80 9.07 -0.45 13.99
N PHE A 81 9.28 0.45 14.96
CA PHE A 81 9.58 1.85 14.68
C PHE A 81 10.87 2.04 13.87
N GLY A 82 11.94 1.33 14.24
CA GLY A 82 13.21 1.35 13.52
C GLY A 82 13.05 0.90 12.07
N GLY A 83 12.34 -0.21 11.83
CA GLY A 83 12.08 -0.72 10.49
C GLY A 83 11.25 0.26 9.65
N GLN A 84 10.20 0.83 10.24
CA GLN A 84 9.34 1.80 9.57
C GLN A 84 10.06 3.11 9.24
N ALA A 85 10.97 3.57 10.13
CA ALA A 85 11.81 4.71 9.87
C ALA A 85 12.79 4.46 8.71
N LEU A 86 13.36 3.25 8.61
CA LEU A 86 14.25 2.88 7.50
C LEU A 86 13.52 2.89 6.14
N ILE A 87 12.34 2.27 6.07
CA ILE A 87 11.59 2.19 4.81
C ILE A 87 10.96 3.54 4.41
N ALA A 88 10.70 4.44 5.36
CA ALA A 88 10.23 5.80 5.09
C ALA A 88 11.15 6.58 4.13
N PHE A 89 12.47 6.39 4.24
CA PHE A 89 13.44 6.97 3.31
C PHE A 89 13.23 6.43 1.89
N ILE A 90 13.05 5.11 1.75
CA ILE A 90 12.82 4.46 0.46
C ILE A 90 11.50 4.92 -0.16
N ILE A 91 10.41 5.00 0.63
CA ILE A 91 9.12 5.53 0.18
C ILE A 91 9.26 6.96 -0.36
N THR A 92 10.04 7.80 0.35
CA THR A 92 10.24 9.19 -0.04
C THR A 92 11.06 9.31 -1.33
N LEU A 93 12.13 8.54 -1.45
CA LEU A 93 13.00 8.57 -2.63
C LEU A 93 12.30 7.97 -3.85
N ASN A 94 11.71 6.79 -3.72
CA ASN A 94 11.11 6.07 -4.85
C ASN A 94 9.80 6.71 -5.33
N GLY A 95 9.13 7.50 -4.49
CA GLY A 95 7.94 8.25 -4.89
C GLY A 95 8.21 9.62 -5.52
N ARG A 96 9.45 10.13 -5.44
CA ARG A 96 9.87 11.40 -6.05
C ARG A 96 9.47 11.55 -7.53
N PRO A 97 9.60 10.53 -8.40
CA PRO A 97 9.15 10.63 -9.79
C PRO A 97 7.64 10.89 -9.89
N GLY A 98 6.84 10.24 -9.04
CA GLY A 98 5.41 10.47 -8.96
C GLY A 98 5.09 11.90 -8.50
N ALA A 99 5.78 12.40 -7.48
CA ALA A 99 5.57 13.77 -6.97
C ALA A 99 5.98 14.88 -7.96
N THR A 100 6.97 14.62 -8.82
CA THR A 100 7.48 15.59 -9.80
C THR A 100 6.76 15.54 -11.14
N TYR A 101 6.49 14.33 -11.63
CA TYR A 101 5.92 14.09 -12.97
C TYR A 101 4.44 13.73 -12.94
N HIS A 102 3.86 13.52 -11.77
CA HIS A 102 2.45 13.17 -11.56
C HIS A 102 2.02 11.86 -12.25
N ILE A 103 2.96 10.93 -12.43
CA ILE A 103 2.76 9.61 -13.02
C ILE A 103 2.71 8.51 -11.95
N GLY A 104 1.99 7.42 -12.24
CA GLY A 104 1.88 6.26 -11.37
C GLY A 104 3.06 5.28 -11.49
N PHE A 105 3.11 4.31 -10.59
CA PHE A 105 4.13 3.26 -10.52
C PHE A 105 4.34 2.50 -11.85
N PRO A 106 3.29 2.08 -12.58
CA PRO A 106 3.48 1.35 -13.84
C PRO A 106 4.25 2.16 -14.88
N VAL A 107 4.01 3.48 -14.94
CA VAL A 107 4.68 4.39 -15.88
C VAL A 107 6.13 4.61 -15.45
N VAL A 108 6.38 4.76 -14.14
CA VAL A 108 7.76 4.82 -13.61
C VAL A 108 8.52 3.54 -13.97
N CYS A 109 7.89 2.37 -13.93
CA CYS A 109 8.51 1.11 -14.34
C CYS A 109 8.92 1.10 -15.82
N ARG A 110 8.17 1.75 -16.71
CA ARG A 110 8.53 1.87 -18.14
C ARG A 110 9.86 2.57 -18.36
N THR A 111 10.17 3.55 -17.52
CA THR A 111 11.43 4.31 -17.60
C THR A 111 12.67 3.45 -17.34
N ALA A 112 12.51 2.34 -16.58
CA ALA A 112 13.63 1.50 -16.16
C ALA A 112 13.63 0.13 -16.86
N PHE A 113 12.48 -0.55 -16.92
CA PHE A 113 12.37 -1.90 -17.49
C PHE A 113 12.03 -1.90 -18.99
N GLY A 114 11.62 -0.76 -19.54
CA GLY A 114 11.14 -0.62 -20.91
C GLY A 114 9.63 -0.67 -21.03
N ILE A 115 9.15 -0.25 -22.20
CA ILE A 115 7.73 -0.11 -22.49
C ILE A 115 6.94 -1.41 -22.32
N TYR A 116 7.48 -2.54 -22.80
CA TYR A 116 6.88 -3.86 -22.59
C TYR A 116 7.45 -4.55 -21.36
N GLY A 117 8.72 -4.29 -21.03
CA GLY A 117 9.36 -4.85 -19.84
C GLY A 117 8.73 -4.40 -18.53
N ALA A 118 8.01 -3.28 -18.48
CA ALA A 118 7.29 -2.82 -17.28
C ALA A 118 6.11 -3.70 -16.87
N TRP A 119 5.63 -4.60 -17.76
CA TRP A 119 4.53 -5.50 -17.43
C TRP A 119 4.86 -6.44 -16.27
N TRP A 120 6.10 -6.93 -16.17
CA TRP A 120 6.50 -7.81 -15.08
C TRP A 120 6.46 -7.13 -13.70
N PRO A 121 7.12 -5.97 -13.48
CA PRO A 121 6.99 -5.23 -12.22
C PRO A 121 5.55 -4.86 -11.86
N THR A 122 4.76 -4.45 -12.86
CA THR A 122 3.35 -4.06 -12.67
C THR A 122 2.49 -5.26 -12.27
N PHE A 123 2.66 -6.41 -12.93
CA PHE A 123 2.00 -7.66 -12.57
C PHE A 123 2.35 -8.10 -11.15
N ASN A 124 3.64 -8.06 -10.80
CA ASN A 124 4.11 -8.36 -9.46
C ASN A 124 3.42 -7.43 -8.43
N ARG A 125 3.36 -6.12 -8.69
CA ARG A 125 2.69 -5.20 -7.76
C ARG A 125 1.17 -5.44 -7.65
N ALA A 126 0.50 -5.78 -8.75
CA ALA A 126 -0.94 -6.11 -8.77
C ALA A 126 -1.25 -7.35 -7.93
N VAL A 127 -0.45 -8.41 -8.05
CA VAL A 127 -0.60 -9.65 -7.25
C VAL A 127 -0.58 -9.34 -5.76
N MET A 128 0.34 -8.47 -5.30
CA MET A 128 0.37 -8.11 -3.88
C MET A 128 -0.83 -7.32 -3.41
N ALA A 129 -1.31 -6.40 -4.23
CA ALA A 129 -2.51 -5.65 -3.90
C ALA A 129 -3.71 -6.61 -3.74
N ILE A 130 -3.81 -7.64 -4.58
CA ILE A 130 -4.83 -8.69 -4.48
C ILE A 130 -4.67 -9.50 -3.19
N VAL A 131 -3.45 -9.91 -2.84
CA VAL A 131 -3.23 -10.69 -1.61
C VAL A 131 -3.57 -9.87 -0.37
N TRP A 132 -3.10 -8.62 -0.29
CA TRP A 132 -3.42 -7.72 0.82
C TRP A 132 -4.90 -7.39 0.91
N ASN A 133 -5.59 -7.28 -0.22
CA ASN A 133 -7.04 -7.13 -0.23
C ASN A 133 -7.74 -8.37 0.35
N GLY A 134 -7.26 -9.58 0.03
CA GLY A 134 -7.72 -10.82 0.64
C GLY A 134 -7.48 -10.87 2.16
N VAL A 135 -6.30 -10.48 2.61
CA VAL A 135 -5.95 -10.38 4.05
C VAL A 135 -6.90 -9.45 4.79
N ASN A 136 -7.17 -8.25 4.25
CA ASN A 136 -8.13 -7.32 4.85
C ASN A 136 -9.57 -7.86 4.82
N ALA A 137 -9.94 -8.65 3.80
CA ALA A 137 -11.24 -9.30 3.74
C ALA A 137 -11.41 -10.37 4.83
N VAL A 138 -10.36 -11.14 5.13
CA VAL A 138 -10.36 -12.11 6.25
C VAL A 138 -10.59 -11.39 7.58
N GLN A 139 -9.85 -10.31 7.82
CA GLN A 139 -9.99 -9.50 9.04
C GLN A 139 -11.39 -8.91 9.18
N GLY A 140 -11.88 -8.29 8.10
CA GLY A 140 -13.24 -7.79 8.05
C GLY A 140 -14.28 -8.88 8.31
N GLY A 141 -14.06 -10.07 7.75
CA GLY A 141 -14.88 -11.25 7.99
C GLY A 141 -14.89 -11.71 9.45
N GLN A 142 -13.72 -11.72 10.11
CA GLN A 142 -13.63 -12.00 11.55
C GLN A 142 -14.41 -10.95 12.37
N CYS A 143 -14.35 -9.68 11.99
CA CYS A 143 -15.13 -8.63 12.66
C CYS A 143 -16.63 -8.86 12.51
N ILE A 144 -17.10 -9.17 11.29
CA ILE A 144 -18.52 -9.49 11.07
C ILE A 144 -18.92 -10.75 11.85
N TYR A 145 -18.05 -11.77 11.92
CA TYR A 145 -18.31 -12.95 12.74
C TYR A 145 -18.47 -12.61 14.22
N VAL A 146 -17.60 -11.77 14.81
CA VAL A 146 -17.74 -11.32 16.21
C VAL A 146 -19.07 -10.57 16.41
N MET A 147 -19.46 -9.73 15.45
CA MET A 147 -20.76 -9.04 15.49
C MET A 147 -21.93 -10.02 15.43
N LEU A 148 -21.86 -11.04 14.57
CA LEU A 148 -22.88 -12.07 14.46
C LEU A 148 -22.95 -12.92 15.72
N HIS A 149 -21.81 -13.31 16.27
CA HIS A 149 -21.73 -14.03 17.54
C HIS A 149 -22.36 -13.21 18.65
N ALA A 150 -22.15 -11.89 18.68
CA ALA A 150 -22.77 -11.02 19.68
C ALA A 150 -24.29 -10.96 19.56
N ILE A 151 -24.88 -11.14 18.38
CA ILE A 151 -26.34 -11.12 18.16
C ILE A 151 -26.94 -12.51 18.35
N ILE A 152 -26.30 -13.53 17.77
CA ILE A 152 -26.77 -14.90 17.60
C ILE A 152 -25.76 -15.83 18.26
N PRO A 153 -25.98 -16.25 19.52
CA PRO A 153 -25.03 -17.10 20.26
C PRO A 153 -24.75 -18.43 19.54
N SER A 154 -25.77 -19.03 18.92
CA SER A 154 -25.69 -20.34 18.29
C SER A 154 -24.77 -20.39 17.06
N ILE A 155 -24.26 -19.25 16.58
CA ILE A 155 -23.29 -19.24 15.48
C ILE A 155 -21.93 -19.82 15.89
N ALA A 156 -21.59 -19.73 17.18
CA ALA A 156 -20.35 -20.30 17.72
C ALA A 156 -20.39 -21.84 17.76
N ASP A 157 -21.58 -22.42 17.85
CA ASP A 157 -21.79 -23.89 17.90
C ASP A 157 -21.83 -24.53 16.50
N LEU A 158 -21.66 -23.75 15.43
CA LEU A 158 -21.76 -24.25 14.07
C LEU A 158 -20.61 -25.23 13.78
N PRO A 159 -20.89 -26.47 13.32
CA PRO A 159 -19.84 -27.44 13.03
C PRO A 159 -18.84 -26.91 12.00
N ASN A 160 -17.56 -26.96 12.34
CA ASN A 160 -16.50 -26.47 11.48
C ASN A 160 -16.15 -27.50 10.39
N HIS A 161 -16.29 -27.07 9.13
CA HIS A 161 -15.96 -27.85 7.93
C HIS A 161 -14.75 -27.26 7.18
N MET A 162 -14.08 -26.26 7.75
CA MET A 162 -12.89 -25.66 7.14
C MET A 162 -11.68 -26.59 7.29
N GLY A 163 -10.79 -26.58 6.28
CA GLY A 163 -9.57 -27.36 6.29
C GLY A 163 -8.61 -26.96 7.41
N GLU A 164 -7.73 -27.90 7.78
CA GLU A 164 -6.68 -27.67 8.79
C GLU A 164 -5.81 -26.46 8.40
N GLY A 165 -5.53 -25.58 9.37
CA GLY A 165 -4.71 -24.37 9.17
C GLY A 165 -5.48 -23.13 8.68
N SER A 166 -6.80 -23.19 8.51
CA SER A 166 -7.62 -22.01 8.22
C SER A 166 -7.74 -21.08 9.43
N ALA A 167 -7.56 -19.77 9.22
CA ALA A 167 -7.82 -18.73 10.23
C ALA A 167 -9.33 -18.50 10.49
N LEU A 168 -10.19 -19.02 9.61
CA LEU A 168 -11.64 -18.88 9.69
C LEU A 168 -12.28 -20.24 9.91
N THR A 169 -13.27 -20.28 10.80
CA THR A 169 -14.21 -21.39 10.94
C THR A 169 -15.32 -21.28 9.88
N THR A 170 -16.18 -22.30 9.75
CA THR A 170 -17.39 -22.20 8.90
C THR A 170 -18.25 -20.99 9.26
N ALA A 171 -18.38 -20.67 10.54
CA ALA A 171 -19.05 -19.45 10.98
C ALA A 171 -18.29 -18.18 10.57
N GLY A 172 -16.96 -18.20 10.69
CA GLY A 172 -16.09 -17.13 10.19
C GLY A 172 -16.24 -16.88 8.68
N MET A 173 -16.46 -17.93 7.88
CA MET A 173 -16.70 -17.81 6.44
C MET A 173 -18.02 -17.11 6.10
N ILE A 174 -19.05 -17.26 6.94
CA ILE A 174 -20.30 -16.49 6.80
C ILE A 174 -19.98 -14.99 6.98
N GLY A 175 -19.22 -14.64 8.02
CA GLY A 175 -18.76 -13.28 8.25
C GLY A 175 -17.94 -12.74 7.07
N PHE A 176 -17.02 -13.54 6.54
CA PHE A 176 -16.23 -13.21 5.35
C PHE A 176 -17.08 -12.95 4.12
N ALA A 177 -18.05 -13.81 3.82
CA ALA A 177 -18.94 -13.64 2.67
C ALA A 177 -19.77 -12.36 2.77
N ILE A 178 -20.30 -12.05 3.97
CA ILE A 178 -21.05 -10.81 4.22
C ILE A 178 -20.12 -9.59 4.04
N PHE A 179 -18.92 -9.62 4.63
CA PHE A 179 -17.95 -8.54 4.49
C PHE A 179 -17.55 -8.31 3.02
N TRP A 180 -17.33 -9.39 2.28
CA TRP A 180 -16.99 -9.34 0.86
C TRP A 180 -18.12 -8.69 0.04
N LEU A 181 -19.38 -9.09 0.26
CA LEU A 181 -20.54 -8.50 -0.40
C LEU A 181 -20.69 -7.00 -0.09
N ILE A 182 -20.52 -6.62 1.18
CA ILE A 182 -20.55 -5.20 1.60
C ILE A 182 -19.44 -4.44 0.89
N THR A 183 -18.21 -4.96 0.89
CA THR A 183 -17.07 -4.32 0.22
C THR A 183 -17.33 -4.14 -1.28
N CYS A 184 -17.85 -5.17 -1.96
CA CYS A 184 -18.25 -5.10 -3.36
C CYS A 184 -19.33 -4.03 -3.63
N ALA A 185 -20.29 -3.86 -2.73
CA ALA A 185 -21.30 -2.79 -2.84
C ALA A 185 -20.66 -1.40 -2.73
N PHE A 186 -19.68 -1.22 -1.83
CA PHE A 186 -18.96 0.04 -1.70
C PHE A 186 -18.07 0.34 -2.93
N LEU A 187 -17.51 -0.67 -3.60
CA LEU A 187 -16.72 -0.49 -4.83
C LEU A 187 -17.50 0.15 -5.99
N VAL A 188 -18.84 0.14 -5.93
CA VAL A 188 -19.69 0.83 -6.92
C VAL A 188 -19.61 2.36 -6.75
N ILE A 189 -19.31 2.86 -5.55
CA ILE A 189 -19.25 4.30 -5.27
C ILE A 189 -17.96 4.90 -5.86
N PRO A 190 -18.01 6.01 -6.61
CA PRO A 190 -16.80 6.67 -7.11
C PRO A 190 -15.88 7.16 -5.98
N VAL A 191 -14.58 6.92 -6.13
CA VAL A 191 -13.51 7.30 -5.16
C VAL A 191 -13.60 8.77 -4.70
N PRO A 192 -13.83 9.78 -5.57
CA PRO A 192 -13.91 11.17 -5.12
C PRO A 192 -15.03 11.45 -4.10
N LYS A 193 -16.13 10.68 -4.15
CA LYS A 193 -17.29 10.84 -3.24
C LYS A 193 -17.05 10.23 -1.86
N MET A 194 -16.04 9.37 -1.72
CA MET A 194 -15.73 8.68 -0.48
C MET A 194 -14.78 9.48 0.44
N ARG A 195 -14.29 10.65 0.02
CA ARG A 195 -13.30 11.45 0.78
C ARG A 195 -13.70 11.65 2.25
N GLY A 196 -14.95 12.02 2.52
CA GLY A 196 -15.45 12.20 3.90
C GLY A 196 -15.42 10.92 4.73
N LEU A 197 -15.71 9.77 4.11
CA LEU A 197 -15.72 8.47 4.75
C LEU A 197 -14.29 8.01 5.13
N VAL A 198 -13.30 8.38 4.33
CA VAL A 198 -11.88 8.11 4.64
C VAL A 198 -11.40 8.90 5.85
N TYR A 199 -11.83 10.15 6.01
CA TYR A 199 -11.51 10.92 7.22
C TYR A 199 -12.23 10.35 8.45
N ALA A 200 -13.47 9.89 8.29
CA ALA A 200 -14.19 9.21 9.36
C ALA A 200 -13.50 7.90 9.80
N LYS A 201 -12.87 7.15 8.87
CA LYS A 201 -12.07 5.95 9.17
C LYS A 201 -11.09 6.17 10.31
N LEU A 202 -10.31 7.26 10.26
CA LEU A 202 -9.30 7.56 11.27
C LEU A 202 -9.93 7.77 12.65
N VAL A 203 -11.02 8.52 12.72
CA VAL A 203 -11.73 8.79 13.99
C VAL A 203 -12.31 7.50 14.56
N VAL A 204 -12.96 6.70 13.73
CA VAL A 204 -13.55 5.40 14.11
C VAL A 204 -12.48 4.42 14.59
N PHE A 205 -11.31 4.40 13.95
CA PHE A 205 -10.18 3.58 14.39
C PHE A 205 -9.65 4.02 15.75
N ILE A 206 -9.46 5.33 15.96
CA ILE A 206 -8.97 5.83 17.26
C ILE A 206 -9.95 5.48 18.38
N ILE A 207 -11.25 5.65 18.16
CA ILE A 207 -12.28 5.30 19.15
C ILE A 207 -12.22 3.81 19.48
N SER A 208 -12.17 2.93 18.48
CA SER A 208 -12.09 1.48 18.70
C SER A 208 -10.79 1.04 19.37
N ALA A 209 -9.65 1.62 18.97
CA ALA A 209 -8.35 1.32 19.57
C ALA A 209 -8.31 1.70 21.06
N VAL A 210 -8.77 2.91 21.39
CA VAL A 210 -8.83 3.41 22.77
C VAL A 210 -9.84 2.61 23.60
N ALA A 211 -11.03 2.33 23.06
CA ALA A 211 -12.05 1.55 23.74
C ALA A 211 -11.56 0.14 24.06
N MET A 212 -10.95 -0.53 23.08
CA MET A 212 -10.41 -1.88 23.26
C MET A 212 -9.26 -1.90 24.27
N LEU A 213 -8.33 -0.94 24.20
CA LEU A 213 -7.24 -0.84 25.17
C LEU A 213 -7.74 -0.56 26.58
N ALA A 214 -8.63 0.42 26.74
CA ALA A 214 -9.19 0.76 28.05
C ALA A 214 -9.89 -0.45 28.68
N TRP A 215 -10.67 -1.19 27.88
CA TRP A 215 -11.39 -2.36 28.35
C TRP A 215 -10.46 -3.52 28.74
N THR A 216 -9.54 -3.90 27.86
CA THR A 216 -8.60 -5.01 28.10
C THR A 216 -7.61 -4.69 29.21
N ALA A 217 -7.08 -3.47 29.28
CA ALA A 217 -6.20 -3.06 30.37
C ALA A 217 -6.94 -3.07 31.72
N THR A 218 -8.21 -2.68 31.78
CA THR A 218 -9.00 -2.74 33.01
C THR A 218 -9.22 -4.19 33.46
N LYS A 219 -9.56 -5.09 32.53
CA LYS A 219 -9.66 -6.53 32.83
C LYS A 219 -8.32 -7.15 33.28
N ALA A 220 -7.20 -6.62 32.81
CA ALA A 220 -5.85 -7.05 33.19
C ALA A 220 -5.33 -6.44 34.52
N GLY A 221 -6.16 -5.69 35.27
CA GLY A 221 -5.74 -5.05 36.53
C GLY A 221 -4.95 -3.75 36.35
N GLY A 222 -5.05 -3.10 35.19
CA GLY A 222 -4.43 -1.83 34.85
C GLY A 222 -3.21 -1.96 33.93
N LEU A 223 -2.64 -0.82 33.51
CA LEU A 223 -1.50 -0.79 32.57
C LEU A 223 -0.16 -1.20 33.21
N GLY A 224 -0.04 -1.09 34.54
CA GLY A 224 1.22 -1.38 35.25
C GLY A 224 1.72 -2.82 35.03
N PRO A 225 0.89 -3.84 35.30
CA PRO A 225 1.23 -5.24 35.04
C PRO A 225 1.51 -5.53 33.55
N VAL A 226 0.77 -4.88 32.65
CA VAL A 226 0.87 -5.06 31.19
C VAL A 226 2.23 -4.58 30.65
N VAL A 227 2.65 -3.37 31.04
CA VAL A 227 3.87 -2.72 30.52
C VAL A 227 5.16 -3.32 31.11
N ARG A 228 5.08 -3.93 32.30
CA ARG A 228 6.24 -4.49 33.01
C ARG A 228 6.56 -5.93 32.59
N GLN A 229 5.78 -6.55 31.71
CA GLN A 229 6.06 -7.90 31.21
C GLN A 229 7.37 -7.92 30.43
N GLY A 230 8.30 -8.77 30.88
CA GLY A 230 9.53 -9.06 30.15
C GLY A 230 9.29 -10.00 28.97
N GLY A 231 10.23 -10.02 28.03
CA GLY A 231 10.25 -11.03 26.97
C GLY A 231 10.61 -12.42 27.50
N THR A 232 10.14 -13.47 26.82
CA THR A 232 10.46 -14.86 27.16
C THR A 232 11.75 -15.34 26.49
N ALA A 233 12.11 -14.79 25.33
CA ALA A 233 13.31 -15.16 24.58
C ALA A 233 14.59 -14.67 25.27
N LYS A 234 15.64 -15.51 25.28
CA LYS A 234 16.93 -15.23 25.94
C LYS A 234 18.13 -15.51 25.04
N GLY A 235 19.27 -14.90 25.36
CA GLY A 235 20.55 -15.16 24.70
C GLY A 235 20.55 -14.85 23.20
N SER A 236 21.10 -15.75 22.39
CA SER A 236 21.24 -15.58 20.94
C SER A 236 19.90 -15.51 20.21
N GLU A 237 18.90 -16.25 20.68
CA GLU A 237 17.56 -16.26 20.09
C GLU A 237 16.92 -14.86 20.11
N ARG A 238 16.94 -14.20 21.28
CA ARG A 238 16.48 -12.81 21.43
C ARG A 238 17.17 -11.85 20.47
N ALA A 239 18.49 -11.95 20.33
CA ALA A 239 19.24 -11.09 19.42
C ALA A 239 18.82 -11.27 17.95
N TRP A 240 18.61 -12.51 17.51
CA TRP A 240 18.16 -12.80 16.15
C TRP A 240 16.70 -12.42 15.92
N LEU A 241 15.82 -12.53 16.92
CA LEU A 241 14.45 -12.03 16.85
C LEU A 241 14.43 -10.50 16.69
N ILE A 242 15.27 -9.75 17.41
CA ILE A 242 15.40 -8.29 17.25
C ILE A 242 15.80 -7.95 15.81
N VAL A 243 16.81 -8.63 15.27
CA VAL A 243 17.24 -8.41 13.88
C VAL A 243 16.12 -8.74 12.89
N GLN A 244 15.48 -9.90 13.07
CA GLN A 244 14.38 -10.35 12.22
C GLN A 244 13.24 -9.32 12.18
N PHE A 245 12.76 -8.87 13.35
CA PHE A 245 11.62 -7.96 13.42
C PHE A 245 11.97 -6.52 13.03
N LEU A 246 13.22 -6.07 13.25
CA LEU A 246 13.68 -4.79 12.73
C LEU A 246 13.65 -4.77 11.20
N MET A 247 14.19 -5.82 10.57
CA MET A 247 14.21 -5.93 9.12
C MET A 247 12.81 -6.17 8.53
N LEU A 248 12.00 -7.02 9.19
CA LEU A 248 10.61 -7.27 8.80
C LEU A 248 9.75 -6.01 8.94
N GLY A 249 9.99 -5.17 9.95
CA GLY A 249 9.29 -3.89 10.11
C GLY A 249 9.46 -2.98 8.89
N ALA A 250 10.65 -2.97 8.27
CA ALA A 250 10.89 -2.25 7.02
C ALA A 250 10.20 -2.95 5.83
N ALA A 251 10.34 -4.27 5.75
CA ALA A 251 9.88 -5.02 4.59
C ALA A 251 8.36 -5.23 4.53
N ASN A 252 7.65 -5.18 5.67
CA ASN A 252 6.18 -5.23 5.75
C ASN A 252 5.53 -4.12 4.89
N CYS A 253 6.23 -3.00 4.71
CA CYS A 253 5.78 -1.87 3.91
C CYS A 253 6.52 -1.75 2.56
N ALA A 254 7.20 -2.80 2.11
CA ALA A 254 7.85 -2.88 0.80
C ALA A 254 6.89 -2.56 -0.35
N THR A 255 5.63 -2.99 -0.22
CA THR A 255 4.56 -2.70 -1.18
C THR A 255 4.35 -1.19 -1.35
N PHE A 256 4.24 -0.43 -0.25
CA PHE A 256 4.15 1.04 -0.28
C PHE A 256 5.41 1.70 -0.81
N ALA A 257 6.59 1.18 -0.48
CA ALA A 257 7.86 1.69 -0.97
C ALA A 257 7.99 1.56 -2.49
N SER A 258 7.63 0.39 -3.03
CA SER A 258 7.72 0.10 -4.46
C SER A 258 6.78 0.98 -5.29
N ASN A 259 5.54 1.17 -4.87
CA ASN A 259 4.54 1.95 -5.61
C ASN A 259 4.27 3.35 -5.05
N ALA A 260 5.22 3.91 -4.29
CA ALA A 260 5.09 5.22 -3.67
C ALA A 260 4.63 6.32 -4.65
N ALA A 261 4.98 6.20 -5.93
CA ALA A 261 4.54 7.10 -7.00
C ALA A 261 3.01 7.20 -7.15
N ASP A 262 2.24 6.12 -6.91
CA ASP A 262 0.77 6.13 -7.06
C ASP A 262 0.08 7.06 -6.06
N PHE A 263 0.65 7.21 -4.87
CA PHE A 263 0.14 8.10 -3.83
C PHE A 263 0.73 9.50 -3.98
N GLN A 264 2.00 9.59 -4.38
CA GLN A 264 2.73 10.85 -4.46
C GLN A 264 2.38 11.68 -5.71
N ARG A 265 1.81 11.06 -6.75
CA ARG A 265 1.32 11.78 -7.95
C ARG A 265 0.23 12.83 -7.66
N TYR A 266 -0.48 12.72 -6.54
CA TYR A 266 -1.50 13.69 -6.15
C TYR A 266 -0.94 14.95 -5.46
N ALA A 267 0.37 15.03 -5.25
CA ALA A 267 1.00 16.14 -4.55
C ALA A 267 0.82 17.46 -5.29
N LYS A 268 0.57 18.54 -4.55
CA LYS A 268 0.55 19.89 -5.12
C LYS A 268 1.95 20.43 -5.38
N ARG A 269 2.91 20.10 -4.51
CA ARG A 269 4.34 20.39 -4.69
C ARG A 269 5.14 19.14 -4.42
N LYS A 270 6.22 18.92 -5.17
CA LYS A 270 7.09 17.74 -5.03
C LYS A 270 7.68 17.52 -3.62
N ASN A 271 7.79 18.58 -2.80
CA ASN A 271 8.31 18.50 -1.43
C ASN A 271 7.22 18.33 -0.37
N ASP A 272 5.93 18.44 -0.72
CA ASP A 272 4.83 18.27 0.25
C ASP A 272 4.78 16.85 0.83
N VAL A 273 5.33 15.87 0.11
CA VAL A 273 5.38 14.46 0.53
C VAL A 273 6.37 14.20 1.68
N LEU A 274 7.38 15.06 1.86
CA LEU A 274 8.54 14.78 2.73
C LEU A 274 8.15 14.61 4.20
N VAL A 275 7.39 15.56 4.75
CA VAL A 275 7.01 15.54 6.17
C VAL A 275 6.08 14.36 6.45
N GLY A 276 5.11 14.12 5.57
CA GLY A 276 4.19 12.99 5.68
C GLY A 276 4.93 11.66 5.67
N ASN A 277 5.82 11.45 4.70
CA ASN A 277 6.52 10.16 4.56
C ASN A 277 7.61 9.94 5.61
N LEU A 278 8.44 10.95 5.91
CA LEU A 278 9.58 10.76 6.82
C LEU A 278 9.17 10.76 8.30
N PHE A 279 8.12 11.50 8.66
CA PHE A 279 7.67 11.62 10.05
C PHE A 279 6.27 11.06 10.26
N GLY A 280 5.30 11.42 9.41
CA GLY A 280 3.92 10.95 9.54
C GLY A 280 3.82 9.42 9.49
N PHE A 281 4.51 8.77 8.56
CA PHE A 281 4.47 7.31 8.39
C PHE A 281 5.08 6.54 9.58
N PRO A 282 6.33 6.80 10.05
CA PRO A 282 6.85 6.10 11.22
C PRO A 282 6.08 6.38 12.51
N VAL A 283 5.65 7.63 12.73
CA VAL A 283 4.92 8.01 13.96
C VAL A 283 3.53 7.39 14.02
N SER A 284 2.80 7.39 12.90
CA SER A 284 1.47 6.76 12.87
C SER A 284 1.55 5.25 13.11
N ASN A 285 2.51 4.56 12.50
CA ASN A 285 2.79 3.15 12.78
C ASN A 285 3.16 2.90 14.24
N LEU A 286 4.00 3.75 14.84
CA LEU A 286 4.37 3.63 16.26
C LEU A 286 3.14 3.68 17.16
N ILE A 287 2.22 4.61 16.91
CA ILE A 287 0.98 4.74 17.70
C ILE A 287 0.15 3.46 17.60
N VAL A 288 -0.07 2.95 16.38
CA VAL A 288 -0.83 1.69 16.17
C VAL A 288 -0.12 0.51 16.84
N ALA A 289 1.21 0.45 16.76
CA ALA A 289 2.01 -0.59 17.40
C ALA A 289 1.94 -0.55 18.94
N ILE A 290 1.80 0.64 19.54
CA ILE A 290 1.62 0.79 20.99
C ILE A 290 0.29 0.18 21.42
N PHE A 291 -0.81 0.54 20.76
CA PHE A 291 -2.12 -0.09 21.02
C PHE A 291 -2.05 -1.61 20.78
N GLY A 292 -1.41 -1.99 19.67
CA GLY A 292 -0.98 -3.33 19.30
C GLY A 292 -0.50 -4.20 20.44
N ASN A 293 0.68 -3.85 20.92
CA ASN A 293 1.38 -4.60 21.94
C ASN A 293 0.71 -4.50 23.32
N LEU A 294 0.10 -3.35 23.69
CA LEU A 294 -0.57 -3.24 24.98
C LEU A 294 -1.78 -4.17 25.09
N VAL A 295 -2.58 -4.27 24.03
CA VAL A 295 -3.73 -5.17 24.00
C VAL A 295 -3.29 -6.63 23.97
N CYS A 296 -2.25 -6.96 23.20
CA CYS A 296 -1.65 -8.29 23.21
C CYS A 296 -1.13 -8.66 24.60
N ALA A 297 -0.32 -7.81 25.23
CA ALA A 297 0.18 -7.99 26.59
C ALA A 297 -0.93 -8.14 27.63
N SER A 298 -2.06 -7.46 27.46
CA SER A 298 -3.23 -7.60 28.34
C SER A 298 -3.86 -8.98 28.24
N SER A 299 -3.88 -9.58 27.04
CA SER A 299 -4.42 -10.94 26.84
C SER A 299 -3.69 -12.02 27.64
N GLN A 300 -2.36 -11.89 27.81
CA GLN A 300 -1.55 -12.81 28.62
C GLN A 300 -2.00 -12.84 30.09
N ILE A 301 -2.47 -11.71 30.63
CA ILE A 301 -2.98 -11.63 32.01
C ILE A 301 -4.41 -12.16 32.09
N ILE A 302 -5.24 -11.87 31.09
CA ILE A 302 -6.66 -12.26 31.08
C ILE A 302 -6.84 -13.76 30.82
N PHE A 303 -6.11 -14.32 29.86
CA PHE A 303 -6.30 -15.68 29.35
C PHE A 303 -5.11 -16.62 29.59
N GLY A 304 -3.96 -16.10 30.07
CA GLY A 304 -2.75 -16.90 30.25
C GLY A 304 -1.96 -17.14 28.97
N GLU A 305 -2.37 -16.56 27.84
CA GLU A 305 -1.69 -16.66 26.54
C GLU A 305 -1.68 -15.31 25.79
N LEU A 306 -0.66 -15.11 24.94
CA LEU A 306 -0.54 -13.92 24.08
C LEU A 306 -1.38 -14.07 22.81
N ILE A 307 -2.52 -13.39 22.78
CA ILE A 307 -3.40 -13.31 21.63
C ILE A 307 -3.01 -12.10 20.78
N TRP A 308 -2.29 -12.36 19.69
CA TRP A 308 -1.77 -11.36 18.76
C TRP A 308 -2.86 -10.71 17.88
N ASN A 309 -3.96 -11.42 17.60
CA ASN A 309 -5.07 -10.93 16.79
C ASN A 309 -6.15 -10.26 17.68
N PRO A 310 -6.39 -8.94 17.56
CA PRO A 310 -7.35 -8.24 18.40
C PRO A 310 -8.79 -8.71 18.18
N VAL A 311 -9.14 -9.21 16.98
CA VAL A 311 -10.50 -9.69 16.70
C VAL A 311 -10.74 -11.04 17.36
N THR A 312 -9.75 -11.92 17.37
CA THR A 312 -9.78 -13.18 18.15
C THR A 312 -9.89 -12.89 19.65
N LEU A 313 -9.17 -11.87 20.15
CA LEU A 313 -9.29 -11.47 21.56
C LEU A 313 -10.71 -11.01 21.91
N LEU A 314 -11.39 -10.25 21.04
CA LEU A 314 -12.79 -9.86 21.25
C LEU A 314 -13.72 -11.08 21.32
N ASP A 315 -13.52 -12.07 20.44
CA ASP A 315 -14.32 -13.30 20.45
C ASP A 315 -14.08 -14.12 21.73
N ASN A 316 -12.82 -14.24 22.17
CA ASN A 316 -12.47 -14.93 23.42
C ASN A 316 -13.09 -14.26 24.65
N ILE A 317 -13.07 -12.92 24.73
CA ILE A 317 -13.72 -12.16 25.81
C ILE A 317 -15.22 -12.42 25.83
N GLN A 318 -15.85 -12.42 24.65
CA GLN A 318 -17.27 -12.68 24.53
C GLN A 318 -17.63 -14.12 24.91
N THR A 319 -16.83 -15.09 24.48
CA THR A 319 -17.06 -16.53 24.73
C THR A 319 -16.84 -16.89 26.20
N ALA A 320 -15.81 -16.33 26.83
CA ALA A 320 -15.49 -16.61 28.23
C ALA A 320 -16.58 -16.09 29.19
N GLU A 321 -17.14 -14.91 28.89
CA GLU A 321 -18.18 -14.28 29.70
C GLU A 321 -19.27 -13.70 28.78
N TYR A 322 -20.27 -14.52 28.43
CA TYR A 322 -21.32 -14.15 27.48
C TYR A 322 -22.41 -13.25 28.09
N THR A 323 -22.02 -12.09 28.62
CA THR A 323 -22.92 -11.10 29.25
C THR A 323 -23.43 -10.07 28.25
N SER A 324 -24.54 -9.38 28.55
CA SER A 324 -25.09 -8.30 27.70
C SER A 324 -24.09 -7.16 27.47
N ALA A 325 -23.29 -6.83 28.50
CA ALA A 325 -22.25 -5.80 28.42
C ALA A 325 -21.11 -6.22 27.48
N ASN A 326 -20.59 -7.45 27.62
CA ASN A 326 -19.50 -7.94 26.75
C ASN A 326 -19.96 -8.06 25.29
N ARG A 327 -21.19 -8.55 25.05
CA ARG A 327 -21.77 -8.62 23.71
C ARG A 327 -21.86 -7.23 23.06
N ALA A 328 -22.35 -6.23 23.79
CA ALA A 328 -22.43 -4.86 23.28
C ALA A 328 -21.04 -4.29 22.97
N GLY A 329 -20.07 -4.45 23.90
CA GLY A 329 -18.69 -4.01 23.72
C GLY A 329 -18.02 -4.64 22.49
N CYS A 330 -18.10 -5.97 22.37
CA CYS A 330 -17.55 -6.70 21.24
C CYS A 330 -18.23 -6.30 19.92
N PHE A 331 -19.56 -6.16 19.90
CA PHE A 331 -20.29 -5.73 18.71
C PHE A 331 -19.84 -4.36 18.20
N PHE A 332 -19.79 -3.34 19.08
CA PHE A 332 -19.44 -1.97 18.65
C PHE A 332 -17.98 -1.85 18.24
N ILE A 333 -17.04 -2.46 18.98
CA ILE A 333 -15.62 -2.45 18.61
C ILE A 333 -15.40 -3.18 17.29
N ALA A 334 -16.02 -4.36 17.12
CA ALA A 334 -15.93 -5.12 15.87
C ALA A 334 -16.56 -4.37 14.69
N ALA A 335 -17.67 -3.65 14.89
CA ALA A 335 -18.27 -2.82 13.85
C ALA A 335 -17.35 -1.68 13.42
N CYS A 336 -16.67 -1.02 14.36
CA CYS A 336 -15.67 0.00 14.06
C CYS A 336 -14.48 -0.58 13.27
N PHE A 337 -13.99 -1.75 13.67
CA PHE A 337 -12.91 -2.45 12.95
C PHE A 337 -13.34 -2.91 11.56
N ALA A 338 -14.55 -3.45 11.40
CA ALA A 338 -15.11 -3.81 10.10
C ALA A 338 -15.19 -2.59 9.17
N TYR A 339 -15.66 -1.44 9.68
CA TYR A 339 -15.65 -0.18 8.94
C TYR A 339 -14.23 0.17 8.46
N CYS A 340 -13.25 0.11 9.36
CA CYS A 340 -11.85 0.40 9.01
C CYS A 340 -11.30 -0.57 7.95
N CYS A 341 -11.61 -1.86 8.04
CA CYS A 341 -11.21 -2.86 7.05
C CYS A 341 -11.79 -2.57 5.67
N ILE A 342 -13.05 -2.14 5.56
CA ILE A 342 -13.68 -1.79 4.26
C ILE A 342 -12.86 -0.70 3.55
N PHE A 343 -12.57 0.39 4.25
CA PHE A 343 -11.83 1.51 3.64
C PHE A 343 -10.37 1.15 3.36
N SER A 344 -9.73 0.34 4.20
CA SER A 344 -8.37 -0.15 3.94
C SER A 344 -8.34 -1.00 2.67
N SER A 345 -9.26 -1.97 2.53
CA SER A 345 -9.40 -2.80 1.32
C SER A 345 -9.58 -1.98 0.05
N ILE A 346 -10.40 -0.93 0.10
CA ILE A 346 -10.70 -0.11 -1.08
C ILE A 346 -9.51 0.79 -1.45
N PHE A 347 -9.00 1.57 -0.50
CA PHE A 347 -8.05 2.65 -0.79
C PHE A 347 -6.59 2.20 -0.88
N GLU A 348 -6.20 1.24 -0.05
CA GLU A 348 -4.80 0.81 0.04
C GLU A 348 -4.51 -0.34 -0.94
N ASN A 349 -5.52 -1.16 -1.25
CA ASN A 349 -5.32 -2.38 -2.03
C ASN A 349 -6.09 -2.38 -3.36
N SER A 350 -7.40 -2.14 -3.34
CA SER A 350 -8.20 -2.17 -4.58
C SER A 350 -7.82 -1.05 -5.54
N LEU A 351 -7.58 0.17 -5.03
CA LEU A 351 -7.17 1.30 -5.87
C LEU A 351 -5.82 1.06 -6.57
N PRO A 352 -4.74 0.70 -5.87
CA PRO A 352 -3.48 0.35 -6.53
C PRO A 352 -3.62 -0.86 -7.47
N ALA A 353 -4.34 -1.92 -7.06
CA ALA A 353 -4.61 -3.05 -7.95
C ALA A 353 -5.31 -2.62 -9.24
N GLY A 354 -6.29 -1.70 -9.13
CA GLY A 354 -6.99 -1.15 -10.28
C GLY A 354 -6.07 -0.38 -11.21
N ASN A 355 -5.18 0.46 -10.68
CA ASN A 355 -4.18 1.17 -11.47
C ASN A 355 -3.23 0.20 -12.20
N ASP A 356 -2.71 -0.81 -11.49
CA ASP A 356 -1.78 -1.78 -12.06
C ASP A 356 -2.45 -2.64 -13.14
N ILE A 357 -3.65 -3.15 -12.88
CA ILE A 357 -4.43 -3.97 -13.82
C ILE A 357 -4.82 -3.15 -15.05
N ALA A 358 -5.23 -1.89 -14.86
CA ALA A 358 -5.52 -0.98 -15.96
C ALA A 358 -4.26 -0.67 -16.79
N ALA A 359 -3.08 -0.62 -16.18
CA ALA A 359 -1.82 -0.43 -16.91
C ALA A 359 -1.34 -1.68 -17.66
N LEU A 360 -1.72 -2.88 -17.21
CA LEU A 360 -1.42 -4.15 -17.88
C LEU A 360 -2.30 -4.39 -19.12
N PHE A 361 -3.58 -4.02 -19.04
CA PHE A 361 -4.56 -4.21 -20.12
C PHE A 361 -5.35 -2.92 -20.40
N PRO A 362 -4.67 -1.81 -20.80
CA PRO A 362 -5.27 -0.47 -20.86
C PRO A 362 -6.41 -0.35 -21.86
N LYS A 363 -6.44 -1.20 -22.89
CA LYS A 363 -7.52 -1.25 -23.87
C LYS A 363 -8.84 -1.77 -23.28
N TYR A 364 -8.81 -2.69 -22.31
CA TYR A 364 -9.98 -3.45 -21.87
C TYR A 364 -10.39 -3.18 -20.42
N LEU A 365 -9.42 -2.82 -19.58
CA LEU A 365 -9.60 -2.67 -18.13
C LEU A 365 -9.41 -1.22 -17.73
N THR A 366 -10.49 -0.62 -17.22
CA THR A 366 -10.44 0.64 -16.48
C THR A 366 -10.08 0.36 -15.02
N VAL A 367 -9.66 1.39 -14.29
CA VAL A 367 -9.34 1.27 -12.85
C VAL A 367 -10.52 0.65 -12.07
N ARG A 368 -11.75 1.07 -12.37
CA ARG A 368 -12.98 0.54 -11.73
C ARG A 368 -13.22 -0.94 -12.03
N ARG A 369 -12.99 -1.39 -13.27
CA ARG A 369 -13.07 -2.84 -13.61
C ARG A 369 -12.00 -3.63 -12.87
N GLY A 370 -10.80 -3.05 -12.76
CA GLY A 370 -9.71 -3.62 -11.97
C GLY A 370 -10.08 -3.86 -10.51
N PHE A 371 -10.94 -3.03 -9.89
CA PHE A 371 -11.41 -3.26 -8.51
C PHE A 371 -12.20 -4.56 -8.36
N PHE A 372 -13.09 -4.85 -9.30
CA PHE A 372 -13.90 -6.08 -9.27
C PHE A 372 -13.05 -7.32 -9.58
N VAL A 373 -12.10 -7.21 -10.51
CA VAL A 373 -11.11 -8.28 -10.76
C VAL A 373 -10.31 -8.55 -9.48
N CYS A 374 -9.84 -7.50 -8.80
CA CYS A 374 -9.15 -7.62 -7.53
C CYS A 374 -10.02 -8.32 -6.48
N ALA A 375 -11.28 -7.92 -6.30
CA ALA A 375 -12.19 -8.50 -5.32
C ALA A 375 -12.47 -10.00 -5.55
N VAL A 376 -12.63 -10.42 -6.81
CA VAL A 376 -12.83 -11.83 -7.17
C VAL A 376 -11.56 -12.65 -6.98
N LEU A 377 -10.41 -12.16 -7.44
CA LEU A 377 -9.14 -12.87 -7.28
C LEU A 377 -8.71 -12.95 -5.81
N SER A 378 -9.00 -11.92 -5.01
CA SER A 378 -8.73 -11.91 -3.57
C SER A 378 -9.50 -13.01 -2.84
N PHE A 379 -10.70 -13.36 -3.31
CA PHE A 379 -11.46 -14.50 -2.81
C PHE A 379 -10.82 -15.82 -3.26
N ALA A 380 -10.49 -15.93 -4.56
CA ALA A 380 -10.02 -17.16 -5.19
C ALA A 380 -8.66 -17.68 -4.67
N ILE A 381 -7.82 -16.81 -4.11
CA ILE A 381 -6.52 -17.19 -3.52
C ILE A 381 -6.63 -17.80 -2.11
N ASN A 382 -7.84 -17.95 -1.56
CA ASN A 382 -8.10 -18.50 -0.23
C ASN A 382 -7.28 -17.83 0.90
N PRO A 383 -7.43 -16.50 1.11
CA PRO A 383 -6.55 -15.72 1.99
C PRO A 383 -6.62 -16.13 3.47
N TRP A 384 -7.66 -16.86 3.89
CA TRP A 384 -7.81 -17.34 5.26
C TRP A 384 -6.70 -18.32 5.70
N TYR A 385 -6.01 -18.99 4.78
CA TYR A 385 -4.83 -19.79 5.13
C TYR A 385 -3.59 -18.94 5.44
N LEU A 386 -3.52 -17.71 4.93
CA LEU A 386 -2.39 -16.81 5.17
C LEU A 386 -2.37 -16.25 6.60
N LEU A 387 -3.53 -16.21 7.26
CA LEU A 387 -3.68 -15.75 8.65
C LEU A 387 -3.80 -16.91 9.65
N GLY A 388 -3.58 -18.15 9.23
CA GLY A 388 -3.76 -19.33 10.07
C GLY A 388 -2.87 -19.33 11.32
N SER A 389 -1.68 -18.72 11.22
CA SER A 389 -0.82 -18.47 12.39
C SER A 389 0.07 -17.24 12.17
N ALA A 390 0.60 -16.71 13.28
CA ALA A 390 1.63 -15.67 13.29
C ALA A 390 2.85 -16.02 12.40
N SER A 391 3.31 -17.27 12.45
CA SER A 391 4.48 -17.72 11.68
C SER A 391 4.21 -17.79 10.18
N ILE A 392 3.04 -18.28 9.77
CA ILE A 392 2.63 -18.30 8.35
C ILE A 392 2.51 -16.87 7.83
N PHE A 393 1.89 -15.98 8.60
CA PHE A 393 1.76 -14.57 8.23
C PHE A 393 3.13 -13.90 8.01
N ILE A 394 4.07 -14.08 8.94
CA ILE A 394 5.45 -13.57 8.79
C ILE A 394 6.13 -14.17 7.55
N SER A 395 6.01 -15.48 7.36
CA SER A 395 6.63 -16.17 6.23
C SER A 395 6.12 -15.64 4.90
N PHE A 396 4.81 -15.37 4.79
CA PHE A 396 4.20 -14.73 3.64
C PHE A 396 4.77 -13.33 3.39
N LEU A 397 4.76 -12.45 4.41
CA LEU A 397 5.30 -11.09 4.30
C LEU A 397 6.75 -11.10 3.82
N ALA A 398 7.55 -11.96 4.43
CA ALA A 398 8.96 -12.07 4.13
C ALA A 398 9.23 -12.70 2.75
N SER A 399 8.33 -13.54 2.24
CA SER A 399 8.53 -14.23 0.94
C SER A 399 8.49 -13.27 -0.24
N TYR A 400 7.57 -12.31 -0.21
CA TYR A 400 7.36 -11.46 -1.38
C TYR A 400 8.36 -10.32 -1.52
N GLN A 401 8.94 -9.89 -0.40
CA GLN A 401 9.82 -8.74 -0.33
C GLN A 401 11.04 -8.84 -1.28
N ILE A 402 11.46 -10.05 -1.66
CA ILE A 402 12.59 -10.29 -2.56
C ILE A 402 12.33 -9.76 -3.97
N PHE A 403 11.08 -9.84 -4.45
CA PHE A 403 10.72 -9.39 -5.78
C PHE A 403 10.57 -7.87 -5.81
N LEU A 404 9.87 -7.30 -4.82
CA LEU A 404 9.65 -5.86 -4.74
C LEU A 404 10.92 -5.07 -4.44
N SER A 405 11.80 -5.60 -3.59
CA SER A 405 13.07 -4.95 -3.29
C SER A 405 13.94 -4.81 -4.53
N ALA A 406 14.06 -5.89 -5.32
CA ALA A 406 14.85 -5.88 -6.55
C ALA A 406 14.30 -4.86 -7.57
N ILE A 407 12.98 -4.76 -7.73
CA ILE A 407 12.34 -3.72 -8.57
C ILE A 407 12.67 -2.33 -8.02
N THR A 408 12.46 -2.11 -6.73
CA THR A 408 12.67 -0.80 -6.08
C THR A 408 14.11 -0.32 -6.22
N GLY A 409 15.10 -1.22 -6.05
CA GLY A 409 16.52 -0.90 -6.26
C GLY A 409 16.82 -0.40 -7.66
N ILE A 410 16.23 -1.03 -8.69
CA ILE A 410 16.39 -0.63 -10.09
C ILE A 410 15.75 0.74 -10.33
N LEU A 411 14.53 0.98 -9.82
CA LEU A 411 13.83 2.27 -10.01
C LEU A 411 14.58 3.43 -9.36
N LEU A 412 15.08 3.25 -8.14
CA LEU A 412 15.87 4.25 -7.43
C LEU A 412 17.13 4.62 -8.22
N VAL A 413 17.90 3.61 -8.66
CA VAL A 413 19.12 3.85 -9.44
C VAL A 413 18.80 4.48 -10.79
N ASN A 414 17.74 4.03 -11.46
CA ASN A 414 17.32 4.60 -12.73
C ASN A 414 17.05 6.10 -12.61
N TYR A 415 16.25 6.50 -11.61
CA TYR A 415 15.88 7.90 -11.45
C TYR A 415 17.03 8.77 -10.94
N TYR A 416 17.75 8.34 -9.89
CA TYR A 416 18.73 9.20 -9.23
C TYR A 416 20.11 9.18 -9.88
N LEU A 417 20.55 8.04 -10.41
CA LEU A 417 21.92 7.85 -10.89
C LEU A 417 22.03 7.76 -12.41
N ILE A 418 21.05 7.17 -13.10
CA ILE A 418 21.08 7.02 -14.56
C ILE A 418 20.45 8.22 -15.25
N SER A 419 19.16 8.47 -15.05
CA SER A 419 18.46 9.57 -15.70
C SER A 419 18.58 10.90 -14.96
N ARG A 420 19.10 10.87 -13.72
CA ARG A 420 19.34 12.03 -12.85
C ARG A 420 18.15 12.99 -12.80
N GLY A 421 16.98 12.42 -12.61
CA GLY A 421 15.72 13.14 -12.50
C GLY A 421 15.03 13.46 -13.82
N ARG A 422 15.64 13.17 -14.98
CA ARG A 422 14.99 13.36 -16.29
C ARG A 422 14.08 12.17 -16.64
N ILE A 423 12.83 12.46 -16.95
CA ILE A 423 11.87 11.54 -17.56
C ILE A 423 11.25 12.24 -18.77
N ASN A 424 11.43 11.69 -19.97
CA ASN A 424 10.67 12.08 -21.15
C ASN A 424 9.27 11.46 -21.07
N ILE A 425 8.24 12.25 -20.77
CA ILE A 425 6.88 11.73 -20.52
C ILE A 425 6.22 11.19 -21.80
N PRO A 426 6.23 11.89 -22.95
CA PRO A 426 5.70 11.35 -24.21
C PRO A 426 6.24 9.96 -24.56
N ASP A 427 7.54 9.73 -24.37
CA ASP A 427 8.17 8.45 -24.70
C ASP A 427 7.70 7.30 -23.80
N CYS A 428 7.10 7.58 -22.63
CA CYS A 428 6.50 6.56 -21.76
C CYS A 428 5.21 5.95 -22.33
N TYR A 429 4.64 6.53 -23.38
CA TYR A 429 3.34 6.14 -23.94
C TYR A 429 3.41 5.76 -25.43
N THR A 430 4.61 5.65 -25.99
CA THR A 430 4.81 5.25 -27.40
C THR A 430 5.52 3.91 -27.53
N SER A 431 5.14 3.14 -28.54
CA SER A 431 5.82 1.92 -28.99
C SER A 431 6.81 2.16 -30.12
N ALA A 432 7.06 3.43 -30.49
CA ALA A 432 8.05 3.80 -31.49
C ALA A 432 9.44 3.27 -31.12
N ASN A 433 10.11 2.67 -32.10
CA ASN A 433 11.47 2.14 -31.93
C ASN A 433 12.53 3.23 -31.68
N THR A 434 12.20 4.48 -31.96
CA THR A 434 13.01 5.68 -31.68
C THR A 434 12.79 6.25 -30.29
N GLY A 435 11.77 5.78 -29.55
CA GLY A 435 11.46 6.28 -28.20
C GLY A 435 12.53 5.91 -27.18
N ALA A 436 12.76 6.80 -26.20
CA ALA A 436 13.85 6.66 -25.23
C ALA A 436 13.78 5.36 -24.39
N TYR A 437 12.59 4.81 -24.17
CA TYR A 437 12.37 3.59 -23.38
C TYR A 437 12.05 2.35 -24.21
N TYR A 438 12.28 2.40 -25.52
CA TYR A 438 12.13 1.22 -26.37
C TYR A 438 13.25 0.19 -26.11
N PHE A 439 14.45 0.62 -25.75
CA PHE A 439 15.59 -0.27 -25.47
C PHE A 439 15.75 -1.39 -26.53
N THR A 440 15.81 -2.66 -26.11
CA THR A 440 15.89 -3.83 -27.01
C THR A 440 14.49 -4.40 -27.20
N HIS A 441 13.81 -4.02 -28.28
CA HIS A 441 12.44 -4.49 -28.62
C HIS A 441 11.38 -4.24 -27.53
N GLY A 442 11.50 -3.15 -26.79
CA GLY A 442 10.64 -2.76 -25.66
C GLY A 442 11.08 -3.29 -24.30
N TRP A 443 12.23 -3.98 -24.21
CA TRP A 443 12.76 -4.58 -22.99
C TRP A 443 14.14 -4.03 -22.66
N ASN A 444 14.34 -3.61 -21.40
CA ASN A 444 15.66 -3.27 -20.89
C ASN A 444 16.32 -4.50 -20.27
N ILE A 445 17.14 -5.20 -21.07
CA ILE A 445 17.85 -6.43 -20.63
C ILE A 445 18.68 -6.17 -19.36
N ARG A 446 19.25 -4.97 -19.23
CA ARG A 446 20.03 -4.55 -18.05
C ARG A 446 19.21 -4.64 -16.76
N ALA A 447 17.95 -4.19 -16.81
CA ALA A 447 17.04 -4.23 -15.67
C ALA A 447 16.69 -5.67 -15.29
N TYR A 448 16.46 -6.56 -16.26
CA TYR A 448 16.15 -7.97 -16.00
C TYR A 448 17.34 -8.74 -15.43
N VAL A 449 18.54 -8.51 -15.96
CA VAL A 449 19.77 -9.11 -15.42
C VAL A 449 19.97 -8.65 -13.96
N ALA A 450 19.83 -7.35 -13.71
CA ALA A 450 19.91 -6.79 -12.37
C ALA A 450 18.84 -7.36 -11.41
N TYR A 451 17.62 -7.53 -11.90
CA TYR A 451 16.51 -8.10 -11.14
C TYR A 451 16.79 -9.55 -10.72
N VAL A 452 17.23 -10.39 -11.66
CA VAL A 452 17.56 -11.80 -11.39
C VAL A 452 18.73 -11.90 -10.41
N ILE A 453 19.80 -11.11 -10.61
CA ILE A 453 20.96 -11.10 -9.72
C ILE A 453 20.57 -10.65 -8.30
N GLY A 454 19.65 -9.69 -8.16
CA GLY A 454 19.13 -9.27 -6.85
C GLY A 454 18.34 -10.35 -6.11
N ILE A 455 17.68 -11.27 -6.82
CA ILE A 455 16.84 -12.33 -6.23
C ILE A 455 17.67 -13.55 -5.82
N ILE A 456 18.65 -13.95 -6.64
CA ILE A 456 19.40 -15.21 -6.48
C ILE A 456 19.88 -15.47 -5.03
N PRO A 457 20.54 -14.53 -4.33
CA PRO A 457 21.07 -14.81 -2.99
C PRO A 457 19.98 -15.14 -1.96
N ASN A 458 18.78 -14.56 -2.13
CA ASN A 458 17.67 -14.72 -1.20
C ASN A 458 16.75 -15.87 -1.58
N PHE A 459 16.91 -16.45 -2.78
CA PHE A 459 15.96 -17.42 -3.31
C PHE A 459 15.89 -18.70 -2.47
N TYR A 460 17.00 -19.15 -1.88
CA TYR A 460 16.95 -20.33 -1.01
C TYR A 460 16.19 -20.05 0.31
N GLY A 461 16.37 -18.87 0.90
CA GLY A 461 15.58 -18.45 2.07
C GLY A 461 14.09 -18.28 1.74
N PHE A 462 13.77 -17.84 0.53
CA PHE A 462 12.38 -17.82 0.02
C PHE A 462 11.79 -19.23 -0.07
N LEU A 463 12.53 -20.18 -0.66
CA LEU A 463 12.09 -21.58 -0.70
C LEU A 463 11.91 -22.14 0.72
N ASN A 464 12.73 -21.70 1.68
CA ASN A 464 12.57 -22.09 3.08
C ASN A 464 11.23 -21.64 3.68
N ASN A 465 10.84 -20.40 3.44
CA ASN A 465 9.52 -19.91 3.83
C ASN A 465 8.35 -20.64 3.14
N MET A 466 8.60 -21.24 1.97
CA MET A 466 7.63 -22.06 1.23
C MET A 466 7.65 -23.55 1.64
N GLY A 467 8.41 -23.91 2.69
CA GLY A 467 8.42 -25.25 3.28
C GLY A 467 9.64 -26.12 2.91
N VAL A 468 10.61 -25.61 2.14
CA VAL A 468 11.86 -26.32 1.88
C VAL A 468 12.77 -26.24 3.10
N SER A 469 13.43 -27.34 3.50
CA SER A 469 14.38 -27.27 4.61
C SER A 469 15.62 -26.44 4.23
N ALA A 470 16.01 -25.50 5.10
CA ALA A 470 17.24 -24.73 4.94
C ALA A 470 18.06 -24.65 6.23
N PRO A 471 19.40 -24.58 6.12
CA PRO A 471 20.27 -24.36 7.27
C PRO A 471 19.96 -23.02 7.96
N LEU A 472 20.19 -22.96 9.27
CA LEU A 472 19.98 -21.76 10.09
C LEU A 472 20.69 -20.51 9.54
N GLY A 473 21.86 -20.67 8.92
CA GLY A 473 22.58 -19.58 8.27
C GLY A 473 21.79 -18.93 7.13
N ILE A 474 21.09 -19.73 6.33
CA ILE A 474 20.25 -19.26 5.22
C ILE A 474 19.00 -18.56 5.76
N THR A 475 18.34 -19.15 6.76
CA THR A 475 17.16 -18.54 7.39
C THR A 475 17.51 -17.18 8.00
N ARG A 476 18.65 -17.06 8.69
CA ARG A 476 19.13 -15.79 9.26
C ARG A 476 19.56 -14.78 8.21
N PHE A 477 20.21 -15.23 7.15
CA PHE A 477 20.57 -14.38 6.00
C PHE A 477 19.32 -13.77 5.35
N TYR A 478 18.24 -14.56 5.26
CA TYR A 478 16.98 -14.14 4.66
C TYR A 478 16.30 -12.96 5.39
N PHE A 479 16.61 -12.72 6.66
CA PHE A 479 16.11 -11.53 7.37
C PHE A 479 16.54 -10.23 6.68
N PHE A 480 17.70 -10.23 6.01
CA PHE A 480 18.21 -9.05 5.29
C PHE A 480 17.77 -8.98 3.82
N ALA A 481 16.89 -9.89 3.38
CA ALA A 481 16.60 -10.09 1.96
C ALA A 481 16.11 -8.84 1.24
N TYR A 482 15.30 -7.99 1.89
CA TYR A 482 14.85 -6.73 1.30
C TYR A 482 16.02 -5.80 0.94
N TRP A 483 16.96 -5.60 1.87
CA TRP A 483 18.09 -4.69 1.68
C TRP A 483 19.12 -5.24 0.70
N ILE A 484 19.35 -6.55 0.74
CA ILE A 484 20.23 -7.25 -0.20
C ILE A 484 19.65 -7.16 -1.61
N GLY A 485 18.36 -7.46 -1.78
CA GLY A 485 17.69 -7.36 -3.07
C GLY A 485 17.74 -5.95 -3.64
N LEU A 486 17.44 -4.93 -2.82
CA LEU A 486 17.48 -3.53 -3.21
C LEU A 486 18.89 -3.07 -3.60
N GLY A 487 19.89 -3.37 -2.78
CA GLY A 487 21.27 -2.94 -3.00
C GLY A 487 21.91 -3.65 -4.20
N LEU A 488 21.73 -4.97 -4.30
CA LEU A 488 22.37 -5.78 -5.32
C LEU A 488 21.73 -5.55 -6.71
N SER A 489 20.40 -5.44 -6.79
CA SER A 489 19.76 -5.10 -8.07
C SER A 489 20.13 -3.68 -8.51
N GLY A 490 20.10 -2.71 -7.59
CA GLY A 490 20.50 -1.33 -7.87
C GLY A 490 21.94 -1.23 -8.37
N LEU A 491 22.88 -1.85 -7.64
CA LEU A 491 24.31 -1.85 -8.01
C LEU A 491 24.54 -2.51 -9.36
N THR A 492 23.94 -3.69 -9.60
CA THR A 492 24.07 -4.41 -10.87
C THR A 492 23.52 -3.58 -12.01
N PHE A 493 22.35 -2.96 -11.83
CA PHE A 493 21.76 -2.09 -12.83
C PHE A 493 22.66 -0.89 -13.13
N TRP A 494 23.18 -0.23 -12.10
CA TRP A 494 24.11 0.90 -12.25
C TRP A 494 25.36 0.52 -13.04
N VAL A 495 26.03 -0.57 -12.66
CA VAL A 495 27.23 -1.07 -13.34
C VAL A 495 26.92 -1.44 -14.79
N SER A 496 25.82 -2.15 -15.04
CA SER A 496 25.43 -2.54 -16.40
C SER A 496 25.13 -1.35 -17.30
N CYS A 497 24.49 -0.30 -16.76
CA CYS A 497 24.27 0.96 -17.48
C CYS A 497 25.56 1.75 -17.67
N LYS A 498 26.56 1.63 -16.79
CA LYS A 498 27.87 2.29 -16.98
C LYS A 498 28.71 1.59 -18.05
N VAL A 499 28.69 0.26 -18.09
CA VAL A 499 29.41 -0.54 -19.11
C VAL A 499 28.73 -0.42 -20.48
N TRP A 500 27.40 -0.43 -20.50
CA TRP A 500 26.60 -0.27 -21.70
C TRP A 500 25.60 0.89 -21.52
N PRO A 501 25.98 2.14 -21.80
CA PRO A 501 25.13 3.31 -21.60
C PRO A 501 23.81 3.26 -22.37
N PRO A 502 22.64 3.43 -21.69
CA PRO A 502 21.37 3.65 -22.37
C PRO A 502 21.23 5.12 -22.81
N ALA A 503 20.38 5.39 -23.80
CA ALA A 503 20.12 6.75 -24.30
C ALA A 503 19.55 7.71 -23.25
N ILE A 504 18.94 7.17 -22.19
CA ILE A 504 18.36 7.94 -21.08
C ILE A 504 19.39 8.37 -20.02
N MET A 505 20.65 7.97 -20.18
CA MET A 505 21.70 8.26 -19.20
C MET A 505 22.14 9.71 -19.30
N GLU A 506 22.18 10.38 -18.15
CA GLU A 506 22.48 11.80 -18.03
C GLU A 506 23.71 12.06 -17.16
N ASP A 507 24.48 13.10 -17.51
CA ASP A 507 25.69 13.48 -16.78
C ASP A 507 25.38 14.41 -15.59
N GLY A 508 24.32 15.22 -15.70
CA GLY A 508 23.91 16.22 -14.70
C GLY A 508 22.47 16.03 -14.23
N TRP A 509 22.13 16.64 -13.09
CA TRP A 509 20.75 16.64 -12.57
C TRP A 509 19.82 17.45 -13.49
N LYS A 510 18.77 16.80 -14.01
CA LYS A 510 17.84 17.35 -15.00
C LYS A 510 16.37 17.19 -14.59
N GLU A 511 16.09 17.06 -13.28
CA GLU A 511 14.73 17.07 -12.76
C GLU A 511 14.05 18.43 -13.01
N PRO A 512 12.84 18.46 -13.60
CA PRO A 512 12.08 19.68 -13.74
C PRO A 512 11.63 20.22 -12.38
N MET A 513 11.34 21.52 -12.31
CA MET A 513 10.81 22.13 -11.09
C MET A 513 9.42 21.58 -10.75
N ASP A 514 8.55 21.51 -11.76
CA ASP A 514 7.22 20.90 -11.72
C ASP A 514 6.81 20.55 -13.15
N TYR A 515 6.34 19.33 -13.40
CA TYR A 515 5.88 18.91 -14.73
C TYR A 515 4.40 19.22 -14.89
N VAL A 516 4.05 19.94 -15.96
CA VAL A 516 2.66 20.23 -16.35
C VAL A 516 2.40 19.58 -17.69
N ARG A 517 1.17 19.11 -17.91
CA ARG A 517 0.80 18.55 -19.21
C ARG A 517 0.92 19.65 -20.27
N PRO A 518 1.40 19.35 -21.50
CA PRO A 518 1.51 20.37 -22.55
C PRO A 518 0.19 21.11 -22.83
N GLU A 519 -0.93 20.40 -22.75
CA GLU A 519 -2.29 20.96 -22.90
C GLU A 519 -2.70 21.96 -21.80
N GLU A 520 -2.05 21.91 -20.63
CA GLU A 520 -2.30 22.78 -19.48
C GLU A 520 -1.22 23.87 -19.28
N GLU A 521 -0.11 23.82 -20.03
CA GLU A 521 0.99 24.80 -19.93
C GLU A 521 0.50 26.23 -20.23
N ALA A 522 -0.36 26.39 -21.26
CA ALA A 522 -0.95 27.68 -21.61
C ALA A 522 -1.83 28.27 -20.47
N TYR A 523 -2.41 27.43 -19.62
CA TYR A 523 -3.21 27.88 -18.46
C TYR A 523 -2.33 28.31 -17.29
N ARG A 524 -1.13 27.72 -17.14
CA ARG A 524 -0.19 28.06 -16.07
C ARG A 524 0.39 29.45 -16.25
N ASP A 525 0.83 29.79 -17.47
CA ASP A 525 1.41 31.11 -17.78
C ASP A 525 0.42 32.25 -17.50
N VAL A 526 -0.88 31.99 -17.71
CA VAL A 526 -1.96 32.94 -17.39
C VAL A 526 -2.15 33.11 -15.87
N ILE A 527 -2.01 32.05 -15.08
CA ILE A 527 -2.13 32.11 -13.62
C ILE A 527 -0.90 32.77 -12.99
N GLU A 528 0.32 32.47 -13.48
CA GLU A 528 1.56 33.11 -13.01
C GLU A 528 1.59 34.60 -13.38
N ALA A 529 1.08 35.00 -14.55
CA ALA A 529 0.95 36.42 -14.93
C ALA A 529 0.00 37.22 -14.02
N VAL A 530 -0.98 36.57 -13.37
CA VAL A 530 -1.91 37.22 -12.43
C VAL A 530 -1.33 37.31 -11.01
N HIS A 531 -0.25 36.59 -10.70
CA HIS A 531 0.35 36.52 -9.35
C HIS A 531 1.65 37.31 -9.17
N VAL A 532 2.06 38.14 -10.14
CA VAL A 532 3.22 39.04 -9.98
C VAL A 532 2.87 40.18 -9.01
N PRO A 533 3.57 40.33 -7.86
CA PRO A 533 3.30 41.41 -6.93
C PRO A 533 3.96 42.70 -7.42
N GLY A 534 3.16 43.54 -8.07
CA GLY A 534 3.58 44.87 -8.51
C GLY A 534 2.41 45.62 -9.11
N THR A 535 1.87 46.58 -8.35
CA THR A 535 0.74 47.50 -8.65
C THR A 535 -0.68 47.02 -8.29
N ALA A 536 -0.89 46.71 -7.01
CA ALA A 536 -2.21 46.65 -6.38
C ALA A 536 -2.86 48.04 -6.18
N LYS A 537 -2.86 48.93 -7.18
CA LYS A 537 -3.54 50.24 -7.02
C LYS A 537 -4.47 50.73 -8.12
N GLU A 538 -4.47 50.15 -9.32
CA GLU A 538 -5.47 50.53 -10.33
C GLU A 538 -5.82 49.32 -11.18
N MET A 539 -6.91 48.63 -10.81
CA MET A 539 -7.79 47.93 -11.76
C MET A 539 -8.97 47.36 -10.97
N GLY A 540 -10.11 48.03 -11.07
CA GLY A 540 -11.38 47.56 -10.53
C GLY A 540 -11.80 46.24 -11.17
N LYS A 541 -12.56 45.44 -10.40
CA LYS A 541 -13.22 44.16 -10.74
C LYS A 541 -13.24 43.85 -12.25
N VAL A 542 -12.21 43.15 -12.72
CA VAL A 542 -12.25 42.52 -14.04
C VAL A 542 -12.95 41.18 -13.88
N ASP A 543 -14.14 41.11 -14.46
CA ASP A 543 -14.96 39.90 -14.52
C ASP A 543 -14.28 38.88 -15.44
N THR A 544 -13.66 37.88 -14.82
CA THR A 544 -12.67 36.98 -15.43
C THR A 544 -13.32 36.10 -16.52
N GLU A 545 -14.61 35.79 -16.40
CA GLU A 545 -15.39 35.05 -17.40
C GLU A 545 -15.55 35.81 -18.73
N LYS A 546 -15.61 37.14 -18.69
CA LYS A 546 -15.87 37.96 -19.89
C LYS A 546 -14.63 38.11 -20.78
N VAL A 547 -13.44 38.13 -20.17
CA VAL A 547 -12.15 38.12 -20.87
C VAL A 547 -11.86 36.74 -21.47
N LEU A 548 -12.24 35.67 -20.76
CA LEU A 548 -12.16 34.27 -21.22
C LEU A 548 -12.98 34.02 -22.48
N ARG A 549 -14.20 34.58 -22.57
CA ARG A 549 -15.08 34.37 -23.73
C ARG A 549 -14.60 35.10 -25.00
N ASN A 550 -14.00 36.27 -24.86
CA ASN A 550 -13.56 37.08 -26.01
C ASN A 550 -12.25 36.60 -26.65
N LYS A 551 -11.37 35.89 -25.91
CA LYS A 551 -10.16 35.30 -26.50
C LYS A 551 -10.40 33.99 -27.24
N ILE A 552 -11.37 33.19 -26.80
CA ILE A 552 -11.75 31.94 -27.49
C ILE A 552 -12.35 32.26 -28.88
N LEU A 553 -13.14 33.33 -28.99
CA LEU A 553 -13.72 33.79 -30.26
C LEU A 553 -12.72 34.44 -31.23
N ALA A 554 -11.51 34.77 -30.77
CA ALA A 554 -10.45 35.34 -31.60
C ALA A 554 -9.45 34.30 -32.13
N SER A 555 -9.61 33.02 -31.75
CA SER A 555 -8.72 31.90 -32.13
C SER A 555 -9.43 30.75 -32.88
N THR A 556 -10.72 30.91 -33.17
CA THR A 556 -11.46 30.23 -34.24
C THR A 556 -11.62 31.16 -35.41
#